data_AF-X1RQK1-F1
#
_entry.id   AF-X1RQK1-F1
#
_cell.length_a   1.000
_cell.length_b   1.000
_cell.length_c   1.000
_cell.angle_alpha   90.00
_cell.angle_beta   90.00
_cell.angle_gamma   90.00
#
_symmetry.space_group_name_H-M   'P 1'
#
loop_
_entity.id
_entity.type
_entity.pdbx_description
1 polymer ?
#
loop_
_entity_poly.entity_id
_entity_poly.type
_entity_poly.pdbx_seq_one_letter_code
_entity_poly.pdbx_strand_id
1 'polypeptide(L)'
;HFEFKGDSWSDSEEDYKGPWHPHIRDIDPSFILQNDDHIKKPTTFSLWQSRHGHYDAWEKAKSDEDWIKTGNDLPKPEKIIQIADDKKNEWLMLEGFVKWEEKTPIEHKKYDIPVREVWYMLKSYIVKRKDAEKFFDWAKKQDFMGGWMPESHNFYETFLGEYPNSTAFNDLRGDYNIWTKSGRGIEDLQIPVVVTDDSYLNEFTLA
;
A
#
# COMPACT_ATOMS: atom_id res chain seq x y z
N HIS A 1 -34.38 -15.20 -23.42
CA HIS A 1 -33.65 -14.17 -22.67
C HIS A 1 -33.24 -14.81 -21.37
N PHE A 2 -31.94 -14.86 -21.06
CA PHE A 2 -31.45 -15.32 -19.77
C PHE A 2 -31.10 -14.07 -18.97
N GLU A 3 -31.74 -13.91 -17.81
CA GLU A 3 -31.48 -12.84 -16.86
C GLU A 3 -30.37 -13.30 -15.91
N PHE A 4 -29.37 -12.43 -15.68
CA PHE A 4 -28.31 -12.71 -14.72
C PHE A 4 -28.76 -12.23 -13.34
N LYS A 5 -28.93 -13.17 -12.43
CA LYS A 5 -29.03 -12.87 -11.00
C LYS A 5 -27.62 -12.64 -10.48
N GLY A 6 -27.29 -11.38 -10.22
CA GLY A 6 -26.04 -10.95 -9.61
C GLY A 6 -25.97 -11.32 -8.12
N ASP A 7 -25.92 -10.32 -7.25
CA ASP A 7 -25.73 -10.53 -5.82
C ASP A 7 -26.96 -11.22 -5.17
N SER A 8 -26.71 -12.30 -4.41
CA SER A 8 -27.72 -13.08 -3.70
C SER A 8 -28.52 -12.29 -2.65
N TRP A 9 -28.04 -11.09 -2.30
CA TRP A 9 -28.65 -10.17 -1.34
C TRP A 9 -29.49 -9.06 -1.98
N SER A 10 -29.51 -8.96 -3.31
CA SER A 10 -30.31 -7.98 -4.04
C SER A 10 -31.26 -8.67 -5.03
N ASP A 11 -32.52 -8.26 -5.05
CA ASP A 11 -33.50 -8.72 -6.05
C ASP A 11 -33.37 -7.96 -7.39
N SER A 12 -32.27 -7.23 -7.62
CA SER A 12 -32.02 -6.55 -8.89
C SER A 12 -31.50 -7.51 -9.94
N GLU A 13 -32.20 -7.55 -11.08
CA GLU A 13 -31.72 -8.16 -12.31
C GLU A 13 -30.63 -7.26 -12.92
N GLU A 14 -29.48 -7.84 -13.24
CA GLU A 14 -28.37 -7.14 -13.87
C GLU A 14 -28.05 -7.78 -15.23
N ASP A 15 -27.49 -6.99 -16.15
CA ASP A 15 -26.99 -7.53 -17.41
C ASP A 15 -25.68 -8.29 -17.17
N TYR A 16 -25.54 -9.49 -17.74
CA TYR A 16 -24.27 -10.22 -17.68
C TYR A 16 -23.19 -9.47 -18.46
N LYS A 17 -22.23 -8.89 -17.75
CA LYS A 17 -21.14 -8.11 -18.36
C LYS A 17 -19.90 -8.94 -18.67
N GLY A 18 -19.69 -10.05 -17.96
CA GLY A 18 -18.56 -10.94 -18.17
C GLY A 18 -18.23 -11.81 -16.96
N PRO A 19 -17.23 -12.70 -17.09
CA PRO A 19 -16.90 -13.69 -16.06
C PRO A 19 -16.28 -13.09 -14.78
N TRP A 20 -15.99 -11.79 -14.74
CA TRP A 20 -15.51 -11.08 -13.54
C TRP A 20 -16.61 -10.78 -12.51
N HIS A 21 -17.88 -10.67 -12.94
CA HIS A 21 -19.01 -10.39 -12.05
C HIS A 21 -19.51 -11.57 -11.19
N PRO A 22 -19.45 -12.84 -11.61
CA PRO A 22 -19.88 -13.96 -10.77
C PRO A 22 -18.78 -14.54 -9.85
N HIS A 23 -17.61 -13.89 -9.72
CA HIS A 23 -16.48 -14.35 -8.91
C HIS A 23 -16.04 -15.83 -9.15
N ILE A 24 -16.35 -16.41 -10.32
CA ILE A 24 -16.07 -17.82 -10.65
C ILE A 24 -14.64 -18.05 -11.17
N ARG A 25 -13.81 -17.01 -11.20
CA ARG A 25 -12.46 -17.07 -11.79
C ARG A 25 -11.45 -17.37 -10.70
N ASP A 26 -10.98 -18.61 -10.68
CA ASP A 26 -10.12 -19.13 -9.60
C ASP A 26 -8.62 -19.09 -9.94
N ILE A 27 -8.25 -19.05 -11.22
CA ILE A 27 -6.84 -19.10 -11.66
C ILE A 27 -6.53 -17.90 -12.55
N ASP A 28 -5.61 -17.03 -12.13
CA ASP A 28 -5.05 -15.98 -12.99
C ASP A 28 -4.02 -16.59 -13.96
N PRO A 29 -4.33 -16.70 -15.27
CA PRO A 29 -3.41 -17.27 -16.26
C PRO A 29 -2.25 -16.33 -16.62
N SER A 30 -2.30 -15.06 -16.21
CA SER A 30 -1.21 -14.10 -16.38
C SER A 30 -0.16 -14.20 -15.27
N PHE A 31 -0.51 -14.84 -14.15
CA PHE A 31 0.35 -15.02 -12.99
C PHE A 31 0.63 -16.51 -12.72
N ILE A 32 1.18 -17.19 -13.72
CA ILE A 32 1.56 -18.60 -13.61
C ILE A 32 2.95 -18.71 -12.98
N LEU A 33 3.00 -19.10 -11.71
CA LEU A 33 4.24 -19.47 -11.04
C LEU A 33 4.79 -20.76 -11.67
N GLN A 34 5.91 -20.66 -12.37
CA GLN A 34 6.55 -21.82 -13.02
C GLN A 34 7.35 -22.68 -12.04
N ASN A 35 7.92 -22.06 -11.01
CA ASN A 35 8.61 -22.72 -9.89
C ASN A 35 8.74 -21.74 -8.72
N ASP A 36 9.05 -22.28 -7.54
CA ASP A 36 9.18 -21.49 -6.31
C ASP A 36 10.56 -20.81 -6.17
N ASP A 37 11.48 -20.90 -7.13
CA ASP A 37 12.88 -20.50 -6.89
C ASP A 37 13.00 -19.00 -6.57
N HIS A 38 12.15 -18.17 -7.19
CA HIS A 38 12.03 -16.74 -6.88
C HIS A 38 11.26 -16.46 -5.58
N ILE A 39 10.35 -17.35 -5.18
CA ILE A 39 9.66 -17.31 -3.86
C ILE A 39 10.64 -17.69 -2.74
N LYS A 40 11.61 -18.57 -3.03
CA LYS A 40 12.63 -19.06 -2.10
C LYS A 40 13.83 -18.12 -1.94
N LYS A 41 14.04 -17.20 -2.89
CA LYS A 41 15.08 -16.17 -2.84
C LYS A 41 14.55 -14.75 -3.09
N PRO A 42 13.53 -14.28 -2.36
CA PRO A 42 13.19 -12.88 -2.42
C PRO A 42 14.37 -12.10 -1.83
N THR A 43 14.77 -10.99 -2.46
CA THR A 43 15.35 -9.89 -1.69
C THR A 43 14.23 -9.44 -0.77
N THR A 44 14.17 -10.00 0.44
CA THR A 44 13.10 -9.66 1.36
C THR A 44 13.23 -8.18 1.67
N PHE A 45 12.10 -7.48 1.70
CA PHE A 45 12.05 -6.09 2.12
C PHE A 45 12.83 -5.86 3.43
N SER A 46 12.78 -6.84 4.35
CA SER A 46 13.59 -6.90 5.58
C SER A 46 15.11 -6.84 5.35
N LEU A 47 15.65 -7.51 4.32
CA LEU A 47 17.07 -7.48 3.99
C LEU A 47 17.51 -6.10 3.48
N TRP A 48 16.66 -5.44 2.69
CA TRP A 48 16.92 -4.06 2.26
C TRP A 48 16.81 -3.09 3.44
N GLN A 49 15.77 -3.23 4.27
CA GLN A 49 15.54 -2.39 5.44
C GLN A 49 16.71 -2.45 6.42
N SER A 50 17.23 -3.65 6.69
CA SER A 50 18.42 -3.83 7.55
C SER A 50 19.71 -3.24 6.98
N ARG A 51 19.82 -3.11 5.64
CA ARG A 51 21.02 -2.51 5.00
C ARG A 51 20.95 -0.99 4.88
N HIS A 52 19.77 -0.45 4.56
CA HIS A 52 19.62 0.95 4.17
C HIS A 52 18.89 1.80 5.21
N GLY A 53 18.11 1.18 6.08
CA GLY A 53 17.28 1.83 7.09
C GLY A 53 17.46 1.26 8.48
N HIS A 54 18.60 0.65 8.83
CA HIS A 54 18.81 0.09 10.17
C HIS A 54 18.54 1.14 11.27
N TYR A 55 17.85 0.71 12.32
CA TYR A 55 17.51 1.55 13.47
C TYR A 55 17.62 0.74 14.76
N ASP A 56 18.47 1.21 15.68
CA ASP A 56 18.74 0.62 17.00
C ASP A 56 18.91 1.68 18.09
N ALA A 57 18.51 2.92 17.83
CA ALA A 57 18.85 4.04 18.70
C ALA A 57 18.20 3.94 20.09
N TRP A 58 17.08 3.21 20.20
CA TRP A 58 16.48 2.84 21.48
C TRP A 58 17.46 2.11 22.42
N GLU A 59 18.43 1.33 21.91
CA GLU A 59 19.40 0.62 22.76
C GLU A 59 20.33 1.58 23.53
N LYS A 60 20.49 2.80 23.01
CA LYS A 60 21.35 3.85 23.58
C LYS A 60 20.56 4.83 24.45
N ALA A 61 19.23 4.78 24.40
CA ALA A 61 18.38 5.67 25.17
C ALA A 61 18.38 5.29 26.66
N LYS A 62 18.51 6.30 27.53
CA LYS A 62 18.53 6.08 28.99
C LYS A 62 17.15 5.74 29.55
N SER A 63 16.08 6.19 28.91
CA SER A 63 14.69 5.96 29.29
C SER A 63 13.77 6.04 28.06
N ASP A 64 12.52 5.57 28.20
CA ASP A 64 11.50 5.69 27.15
C ASP A 64 11.17 7.16 26.84
N GLU A 65 11.17 8.02 27.87
CA GLU A 65 10.91 9.45 27.71
C GLU A 65 12.01 10.14 26.91
N ASP A 66 13.27 9.80 27.18
CA ASP A 66 14.41 10.32 26.41
C ASP A 66 14.35 9.84 24.96
N TRP A 67 13.96 8.58 24.73
CA TRP A 67 13.82 8.01 23.40
C TRP A 67 12.72 8.70 22.58
N ILE A 68 11.50 8.83 23.10
CA ILE A 68 10.36 9.43 22.38
C ILE A 68 10.64 10.90 21.99
N LYS A 69 11.41 11.63 22.79
CA LYS A 69 11.76 13.03 22.50
C LYS A 69 12.93 13.19 21.51
N THR A 70 13.62 12.12 21.18
CA THR A 70 14.75 12.14 20.25
C THR A 70 14.24 11.89 18.84
N GLY A 71 14.43 12.85 17.94
CA GLY A 71 14.01 12.75 16.53
C GLY A 71 15.15 12.84 15.51
N ASN A 72 16.38 13.12 15.96
CA ASN A 72 17.54 13.27 15.08
C ASN A 72 18.26 11.95 14.77
N ASP A 73 17.81 10.86 15.39
CA ASP A 73 18.27 9.48 15.24
C ASP A 73 17.41 8.66 14.27
N LEU A 74 16.28 9.21 13.82
CA LEU A 74 15.33 8.54 12.93
C LEU A 74 15.96 8.17 11.56
N PRO A 75 15.57 7.03 10.96
CA PRO A 75 16.03 6.65 9.62
C PRO A 75 15.73 7.74 8.59
N LYS A 76 16.69 8.09 7.74
CA LYS A 76 16.48 9.13 6.72
C LYS A 76 15.42 8.69 5.71
N PRO A 77 14.27 9.39 5.56
CA PRO A 77 13.21 8.97 4.66
C PRO A 77 13.67 8.77 3.22
N GLU A 78 14.63 9.57 2.73
CA GLU A 78 15.15 9.45 1.36
C GLU A 78 15.81 8.08 1.10
N LYS A 79 16.48 7.53 2.12
CA LYS A 79 17.08 6.18 2.05
C LYS A 79 16.03 5.07 2.14
N ILE A 80 14.83 5.39 2.63
CA ILE A 80 13.74 4.45 2.77
C ILE A 80 12.89 4.43 1.49
N ILE A 81 12.65 5.60 0.89
CA ILE A 81 11.81 5.71 -0.30
C ILE A 81 12.54 5.19 -1.55
N GLN A 82 13.86 5.37 -1.64
CA GLN A 82 14.66 4.93 -2.80
C GLN A 82 15.24 3.53 -2.57
N ILE A 83 14.90 2.59 -3.45
CA ILE A 83 15.29 1.17 -3.38
C ILE A 83 16.09 0.82 -4.62
N ALA A 84 17.10 -0.05 -4.48
CA ALA A 84 17.81 -0.63 -5.62
C ALA A 84 17.53 -2.13 -5.70
N ASP A 85 17.23 -2.64 -6.90
CA ASP A 85 17.10 -4.07 -7.13
C ASP A 85 18.45 -4.79 -7.24
N ASP A 86 18.41 -6.10 -7.46
CA ASP A 86 19.59 -6.96 -7.65
C ASP A 86 20.43 -6.58 -8.89
N LYS A 87 19.81 -5.91 -9.86
CA LYS A 87 20.44 -5.37 -11.07
C LYS A 87 20.90 -3.91 -10.92
N LYS A 88 20.76 -3.33 -9.72
CA LYS A 88 21.09 -1.93 -9.39
C LYS A 88 20.21 -0.91 -10.11
N ASN A 89 19.02 -1.29 -10.58
CA ASN A 89 18.05 -0.29 -11.02
C ASN A 89 17.46 0.40 -9.79
N GLU A 90 17.27 1.70 -9.91
CA GLU A 90 16.68 2.50 -8.85
C GLU A 90 15.16 2.55 -8.99
N TRP A 91 14.49 2.37 -7.87
CA TRP A 91 13.05 2.31 -7.72
C TRP A 91 12.60 3.28 -6.62
N LEU A 92 11.36 3.75 -6.72
CA LEU A 92 10.74 4.61 -5.73
C LEU A 92 9.56 3.87 -5.10
N MET A 93 9.53 3.78 -3.77
CA MET A 93 8.37 3.32 -3.03
C MET A 93 7.28 4.39 -3.08
N LEU A 94 6.17 4.10 -3.76
CA LEU A 94 5.03 5.01 -3.89
C LEU A 94 4.01 4.83 -2.77
N GLU A 95 3.91 3.61 -2.25
CA GLU A 95 3.12 3.26 -1.07
C GLU A 95 3.90 2.23 -0.25
N GLY A 96 3.81 2.32 1.08
CA GLY A 96 4.35 1.28 1.94
C GLY A 96 4.25 1.57 3.42
N PHE A 97 4.51 0.55 4.22
CA PHE A 97 4.59 0.64 5.67
C PHE A 97 5.89 -0.02 6.13
N VAL A 98 6.79 0.78 6.71
CA VAL A 98 8.12 0.33 7.15
C VAL A 98 8.16 0.41 8.66
N LYS A 99 8.45 -0.70 9.32
CA LYS A 99 8.40 -0.80 10.79
C LYS A 99 9.69 -1.37 11.35
N TRP A 100 10.18 -0.74 12.41
CA TRP A 100 11.28 -1.17 13.26
C TRP A 100 10.72 -1.43 14.65
N GLU A 101 10.91 -2.64 15.16
CA GLU A 101 10.40 -3.08 16.47
C GLU A 101 11.58 -3.60 17.29
N GLU A 102 11.69 -3.13 18.52
CA GLU A 102 12.63 -3.67 19.50
C GLU A 102 12.33 -5.16 19.74
N LYS A 103 13.38 -5.98 19.81
CA LYS A 103 13.21 -7.42 20.02
C LYS A 103 12.65 -7.67 21.41
N THR A 104 11.58 -8.46 21.48
CA THR A 104 11.11 -9.01 22.76
C THR A 104 12.22 -9.89 23.37
N PRO A 105 12.59 -9.70 24.64
CA PRO A 105 13.51 -10.58 25.35
C PRO A 105 13.02 -12.04 25.34
N ILE A 106 13.96 -12.99 25.35
CA ILE A 106 13.67 -14.43 25.18
C ILE A 106 12.79 -14.97 26.32
N GLU A 107 12.91 -14.37 27.50
CA GLU A 107 12.13 -14.69 28.70
C GLU A 107 10.64 -14.28 28.62
N HIS A 108 10.24 -13.44 27.66
CA HIS A 108 8.88 -12.94 27.50
C HIS A 108 8.28 -13.37 26.15
N LYS A 109 6.96 -13.57 26.09
CA LYS A 109 6.28 -13.72 24.79
C LYS A 109 6.02 -12.34 24.19
N LYS A 110 5.88 -12.32 22.85
CA LYS A 110 5.48 -11.11 22.13
C LYS A 110 4.19 -10.56 22.75
N TYR A 111 4.17 -9.25 22.99
CA TYR A 111 3.07 -8.51 23.62
C TYR A 111 2.87 -8.71 25.13
N ASP A 112 3.67 -9.54 25.81
CA ASP A 112 3.64 -9.64 27.28
C ASP A 112 4.18 -8.37 27.96
N ILE A 113 5.07 -7.66 27.26
CA ILE A 113 5.69 -6.42 27.70
C ILE A 113 5.61 -5.36 26.60
N PRO A 114 5.58 -4.07 26.95
CA PRO A 114 5.76 -3.01 25.96
C PRO A 114 7.15 -3.12 25.33
N VAL A 115 7.21 -2.86 24.03
CA VAL A 115 8.45 -2.76 23.24
C VAL A 115 8.43 -1.46 22.47
N ARG A 116 9.62 -0.91 22.17
CA ARG A 116 9.73 0.31 21.38
C ARG A 116 9.52 0.03 19.90
N GLU A 117 8.80 0.92 19.23
CA GLU A 117 8.48 0.81 17.82
C GLU A 117 8.63 2.15 17.12
N VAL A 118 9.27 2.14 15.95
CA VAL A 118 9.24 3.24 14.98
C VAL A 118 8.63 2.70 13.70
N TRP A 119 7.75 3.47 13.07
CA TRP A 119 7.22 3.13 11.77
C TRP A 119 7.09 4.36 10.88
N TYR A 120 7.24 4.15 9.58
CA TYR A 120 6.93 5.09 8.53
C TYR A 120 5.79 4.56 7.68
N MET A 121 4.78 5.41 7.48
CA MET A 121 3.74 5.20 6.49
C MET A 121 4.04 6.09 5.30
N LEU A 122 4.14 5.47 4.13
CA LEU A 122 4.44 6.12 2.87
C LEU A 122 3.19 6.08 2.00
N LYS A 123 2.80 7.26 1.53
CA LYS A 123 1.72 7.47 0.57
C LYS A 123 2.19 8.50 -0.44
N SER A 124 1.94 8.27 -1.72
CA SER A 124 2.32 9.21 -2.76
C SER A 124 1.15 9.62 -3.64
N TYR A 125 1.25 10.83 -4.18
CA TYR A 125 0.17 11.50 -4.87
C TYR A 125 0.73 12.30 -6.02
N ILE A 126 0.08 12.21 -7.19
CA ILE A 126 0.36 13.10 -8.31
C ILE A 126 -0.56 14.32 -8.19
N VAL A 127 0.05 15.50 -8.29
CA VAL A 127 -0.64 16.79 -8.31
C VAL A 127 -0.34 17.52 -9.62
N LYS A 128 -1.26 18.38 -10.06
CA LYS A 128 -1.00 19.24 -11.22
C LYS A 128 0.15 20.18 -10.90
N ARG A 129 1.09 20.34 -11.85
CA ARG A 129 2.29 21.19 -11.65
C ARG A 129 1.97 22.61 -11.16
N LYS A 130 0.90 23.22 -11.69
CA LYS A 130 0.45 24.57 -11.29
C LYS A 130 -0.01 24.67 -9.82
N ASP A 131 -0.38 23.54 -9.23
CA ASP A 131 -0.92 23.45 -7.86
C ASP A 131 0.11 22.87 -6.89
N ALA A 132 1.29 22.45 -7.36
CA ALA A 132 2.28 21.70 -6.58
C ALA A 132 2.81 22.47 -5.36
N GLU A 133 3.19 23.74 -5.54
CA GLU A 133 3.67 24.58 -4.43
C GLU A 133 2.57 24.81 -3.39
N LYS A 134 1.36 25.13 -3.85
CA LYS A 134 0.19 25.31 -2.98
C LYS A 134 -0.15 24.04 -2.19
N PHE A 135 -0.12 22.89 -2.85
CA PHE A 135 -0.37 21.59 -2.21
C PHE A 135 0.71 21.27 -1.18
N PHE A 136 1.98 21.47 -1.51
CA PHE A 136 3.10 21.24 -0.60
C PHE A 136 3.03 22.14 0.65
N ASP A 137 2.70 23.42 0.47
CA ASP A 137 2.52 24.36 1.59
C ASP A 137 1.32 24.03 2.48
N TRP A 138 0.26 23.46 1.90
CA TRP A 138 -0.87 22.93 2.65
C TRP A 138 -0.50 21.64 3.39
N ALA A 139 0.18 20.70 2.73
CA ALA A 139 0.56 19.39 3.26
C ALA A 139 1.45 19.50 4.50
N LYS A 140 2.38 20.46 4.54
CA LYS A 140 3.24 20.74 5.72
C LYS A 140 2.46 21.08 7.00
N LYS A 141 1.17 21.44 6.88
CA LYS A 141 0.33 21.87 8.00
C LYS A 141 -0.69 20.80 8.41
N GLN A 142 -0.72 19.67 7.71
CA GLN A 142 -1.69 18.61 7.98
C GLN A 142 -1.09 17.58 8.93
N ASP A 143 -1.97 16.98 9.73
CA ASP A 143 -1.70 15.71 10.38
C ASP A 143 -2.23 14.59 9.49
N PHE A 144 -1.35 13.72 9.02
CA PHE A 144 -1.70 12.58 8.17
C PHE A 144 -2.03 11.31 8.98
N MET A 145 -1.97 11.38 10.31
CA MET A 145 -2.44 10.31 11.18
C MET A 145 -3.93 10.05 10.94
N GLY A 146 -4.31 8.77 10.91
CA GLY A 146 -5.70 8.35 10.68
C GLY A 146 -6.09 8.06 9.22
N GLY A 147 -5.16 8.20 8.26
CA GLY A 147 -5.37 7.67 6.89
C GLY A 147 -6.58 8.28 6.17
N TRP A 148 -6.80 9.58 6.37
CA TRP A 148 -7.97 10.27 5.80
C TRP A 148 -7.75 10.75 4.37
N MET A 149 -6.50 10.80 3.87
CA MET A 149 -6.21 11.12 2.47
C MET A 149 -6.80 10.06 1.52
N PRO A 150 -6.98 10.38 0.22
CA PRO A 150 -7.39 9.39 -0.76
C PRO A 150 -6.43 8.19 -0.80
N GLU A 151 -6.96 6.99 -1.00
CA GLU A 151 -6.19 5.74 -1.10
C GLU A 151 -6.73 4.92 -2.27
N SER A 152 -5.92 3.99 -2.78
CA SER A 152 -6.36 3.11 -3.85
C SER A 152 -7.39 2.12 -3.36
N HIS A 153 -8.20 1.64 -4.28
CA HIS A 153 -9.10 0.53 -4.00
C HIS A 153 -8.41 -0.77 -4.37
N ASN A 154 -8.51 -1.75 -3.48
CA ASN A 154 -8.07 -3.10 -3.81
C ASN A 154 -9.01 -3.68 -4.85
N PHE A 155 -8.49 -4.33 -5.89
CA PHE A 155 -9.31 -5.08 -6.84
C PHE A 155 -8.96 -6.57 -6.78
N TYR A 156 -10.01 -7.40 -6.88
CA TYR A 156 -9.89 -8.87 -6.79
C TYR A 156 -10.61 -9.57 -7.94
N GLU A 157 -11.55 -8.88 -8.59
CA GLU A 157 -12.41 -9.41 -9.63
C GLU A 157 -11.73 -9.42 -11.00
N THR A 158 -10.63 -8.67 -11.18
CA THR A 158 -9.84 -8.57 -12.42
C THR A 158 -8.46 -9.18 -12.23
N PHE A 159 -7.95 -9.91 -13.21
CA PHE A 159 -6.61 -10.51 -13.17
C PHE A 159 -5.49 -9.50 -13.44
N LEU A 160 -4.26 -9.81 -13.04
CA LEU A 160 -3.14 -8.87 -13.17
C LEU A 160 -2.87 -8.50 -14.64
N GLY A 161 -2.90 -9.47 -15.55
CA GLY A 161 -2.73 -9.24 -16.99
C GLY A 161 -3.91 -8.52 -17.67
N GLU A 162 -5.03 -8.37 -16.97
CA GLU A 162 -6.19 -7.59 -17.41
C GLU A 162 -6.08 -6.10 -17.01
N TYR A 163 -5.18 -5.77 -16.08
CA TYR A 163 -4.89 -4.39 -15.67
C TYR A 163 -3.92 -3.70 -16.66
N PRO A 164 -4.07 -2.40 -16.97
CA PRO A 164 -5.17 -1.50 -16.60
C PRO A 164 -6.19 -1.29 -17.74
N ASN A 165 -6.12 -2.06 -18.84
CA ASN A 165 -6.80 -1.69 -20.09
C ASN A 165 -7.77 -2.76 -20.63
N SER A 166 -8.04 -3.82 -19.89
CA SER A 166 -9.03 -4.83 -20.32
C SER A 166 -10.47 -4.32 -20.21
N THR A 167 -11.38 -5.03 -20.88
CA THR A 167 -12.83 -4.83 -20.70
C THR A 167 -13.27 -5.07 -19.26
N ALA A 168 -12.70 -6.08 -18.58
CA ALA A 168 -13.01 -6.38 -17.18
C ALA A 168 -12.63 -5.22 -16.26
N PHE A 169 -11.41 -4.72 -16.40
CA PHE A 169 -10.93 -3.58 -15.60
C PHE A 169 -11.74 -2.32 -15.88
N ASN A 170 -12.02 -2.01 -17.16
CA ASN A 170 -12.80 -0.83 -17.53
C ASN A 170 -14.24 -0.88 -17.02
N ASP A 171 -14.86 -2.07 -17.00
CA ASP A 171 -16.21 -2.24 -16.45
C ASP A 171 -16.24 -2.01 -14.93
N LEU A 172 -15.28 -2.59 -14.18
CA LEU A 172 -15.20 -2.41 -12.73
C LEU A 172 -14.79 -0.99 -12.32
N ARG A 173 -13.82 -0.41 -13.04
CA ARG A 173 -13.39 0.96 -12.80
C ARG A 173 -14.49 1.96 -13.13
N GLY A 174 -15.33 1.65 -14.13
CA GLY A 174 -16.37 2.54 -14.65
C GLY A 174 -15.81 3.89 -15.12
N ASP A 175 -16.65 4.93 -15.07
CA ASP A 175 -16.27 6.30 -15.44
C ASP A 175 -15.50 7.05 -14.33
N TYR A 176 -14.80 6.32 -13.45
CA TYR A 176 -14.11 6.92 -12.32
C TYR A 176 -13.00 7.89 -12.76
N ASN A 177 -13.12 9.13 -12.27
CA ASN A 177 -12.12 10.16 -12.45
C ASN A 177 -10.95 9.93 -11.49
N ILE A 178 -9.79 9.61 -12.06
CA ILE A 178 -8.54 9.42 -11.30
C ILE A 178 -8.11 10.65 -10.50
N TRP A 179 -8.58 11.84 -10.87
CA TRP A 179 -8.38 13.06 -10.08
C TRP A 179 -9.45 13.13 -8.98
N THR A 180 -9.09 12.68 -7.79
CA THR A 180 -9.96 12.64 -6.63
C THR A 180 -9.67 13.78 -5.65
N LYS A 181 -10.73 14.25 -4.98
CA LYS A 181 -10.65 15.13 -3.82
C LYS A 181 -11.10 14.44 -2.54
N SER A 182 -11.78 13.31 -2.66
CA SER A 182 -12.47 12.68 -1.55
C SER A 182 -11.53 11.72 -0.85
N GLY A 183 -11.36 11.97 0.44
CA GLY A 183 -10.68 11.09 1.37
C GLY A 183 -11.67 10.37 2.30
N ARG A 184 -11.18 9.68 3.32
CA ARG A 184 -12.04 9.07 4.36
C ARG A 184 -12.61 10.09 5.38
N GLY A 185 -12.20 11.36 5.26
CA GLY A 185 -12.63 12.47 6.12
C GLY A 185 -13.95 13.14 5.69
N ILE A 186 -14.41 14.10 6.50
CA ILE A 186 -15.67 14.84 6.28
C ILE A 186 -15.53 15.92 5.18
N GLU A 187 -14.31 16.43 4.96
CA GLU A 187 -14.04 17.50 4.00
C GLU A 187 -13.18 17.02 2.82
N ASP A 188 -13.58 17.42 1.61
CA ASP A 188 -12.82 17.20 0.38
C ASP A 188 -11.54 18.05 0.34
N LEU A 189 -10.52 17.51 -0.33
CA LEU A 189 -9.30 18.24 -0.66
C LEU A 189 -9.59 19.45 -1.56
N GLN A 190 -8.93 20.57 -1.26
CA GLN A 190 -9.02 21.77 -2.10
C GLN A 190 -8.42 21.54 -3.50
N ILE A 191 -7.36 20.73 -3.58
CA ILE A 191 -6.64 20.39 -4.81
C ILE A 191 -6.86 18.90 -5.07
N PRO A 192 -7.33 18.52 -6.27
CA PRO A 192 -7.47 17.12 -6.61
C PRO A 192 -6.08 16.47 -6.78
N VAL A 193 -5.99 15.22 -6.37
CA VAL A 193 -4.79 14.39 -6.45
C VAL A 193 -5.09 13.11 -7.25
N VAL A 194 -4.06 12.46 -7.76
CA VAL A 194 -4.15 11.09 -8.28
C VAL A 194 -3.36 10.19 -7.34
N VAL A 195 -4.00 9.11 -6.89
CA VAL A 195 -3.34 8.05 -6.12
C VAL A 195 -2.39 7.29 -7.04
N THR A 196 -1.22 6.92 -6.53
CA THR A 196 -0.09 6.41 -7.33
C THR A 196 0.08 4.90 -7.33
N ASP A 197 -0.78 4.23 -6.59
CA ASP A 197 -0.79 2.80 -6.36
C ASP A 197 -2.17 2.24 -6.73
N ASP A 198 -2.19 0.96 -7.03
CA ASP A 198 -3.38 0.12 -7.08
C ASP A 198 -2.96 -1.23 -6.48
N SER A 199 -3.85 -1.84 -5.73
CA SER A 199 -3.55 -3.06 -4.99
C SER A 199 -4.32 -4.24 -5.56
N TYR A 200 -3.58 -5.23 -6.06
CA TYR A 200 -4.14 -6.48 -6.58
C TYR A 200 -4.14 -7.55 -5.48
N LEU A 201 -5.32 -8.03 -5.08
CA LEU A 201 -5.49 -8.95 -3.95
C LEU A 201 -5.85 -10.40 -4.33
N ASN A 202 -5.48 -10.85 -5.53
CA ASN A 202 -5.57 -12.29 -5.84
C ASN A 202 -4.33 -13.00 -5.29
N GLU A 203 -4.26 -13.08 -3.96
CA GLU A 203 -3.19 -13.80 -3.30
C GLU A 203 -3.49 -15.29 -3.33
N PHE A 204 -2.65 -16.07 -4.01
CA PHE A 204 -2.43 -17.46 -3.64
C PHE A 204 -1.82 -17.46 -2.24
N THR A 205 -2.66 -17.51 -1.21
CA THR A 205 -2.19 -17.87 0.13
C THR A 205 -1.75 -19.33 0.07
N LEU A 206 -0.44 -19.54 -0.06
CA LEU A 206 0.15 -20.85 0.20
C LEU A 206 -0.10 -21.15 1.68
N ALA A 207 -1.07 -22.03 1.93
CA ALA A 207 -1.34 -22.61 3.23
C ALA A 207 -0.15 -23.43 3.75
#